data_AF-A0BTA2-F1
#
_entry.id   AF-A0BTA2-F1
#
_cell.length_a   1.000
_cell.length_b   1.000
_cell.length_c   1.000
_cell.angle_alpha   90.00
_cell.angle_beta   90.00
_cell.angle_gamma   90.00
#
_symmetry.space_group_name_H-M   'P 1'
#
loop_
_entity.id
_entity.type
_entity.pdbx_description
1 polymer ?
#
loop_
_entity_poly.entity_id
_entity_poly.type
_entity_poly.pdbx_seq_one_letter_code
_entity_poly.pdbx_strand_id
1 'polypeptide(L)'
;MHNFNQYCQIHTKYLVNNICIDPNDLKRKYCKICQFYHNADPSQFLSSFEFQEKYIIELRNKIEQYKKSNQSNLSKFDNIRKTLESQIERIQKKFVQVKQHIQDIEINLSNYENLLLKYFSPDEFSSGDLDKIVHLKDGKELDKVEEKLKSLQSQFDEIQSCLIYNLEKINRSLNFDFKIAVNKDEVRRKVMEQHTKKIYKYLV
;
A
#
# COMPACT_ATOMS: atom_id res chain seq x y z
N MET A 1 -12.18 -35.71 19.10
CA MET A 1 -10.96 -36.41 19.53
C MET A 1 -10.63 -37.47 18.49
N HIS A 2 -9.63 -37.25 17.62
CA HIS A 2 -9.21 -38.27 16.66
C HIS A 2 -8.28 -39.27 17.35
N ASN A 3 -8.62 -40.56 17.27
CA ASN A 3 -7.80 -41.65 17.79
C ASN A 3 -6.46 -41.71 17.04
N PHE A 4 -5.37 -41.23 17.69
CA PHE A 4 -4.00 -41.35 17.17
C PHE A 4 -3.37 -42.73 17.42
N ASN A 5 -4.11 -43.66 18.04
CA ASN A 5 -3.61 -44.99 18.38
C ASN A 5 -3.63 -45.91 17.16
N GLN A 6 -2.71 -45.67 16.23
CA GLN A 6 -2.39 -46.62 15.18
C GLN A 6 -1.37 -47.62 15.71
N TYR A 7 -1.65 -48.91 15.53
CA TYR A 7 -0.68 -49.97 15.81
C TYR A 7 0.45 -49.91 14.79
N CYS A 8 1.66 -50.25 15.24
CA CYS A 8 2.82 -50.31 14.37
C CYS A 8 2.63 -51.44 13.35
N GLN A 9 2.84 -51.14 12.07
CA GLN A 9 2.70 -52.11 10.98
C GLN A 9 3.72 -53.27 11.07
N ILE A 10 4.85 -53.05 11.75
CA ILE A 10 5.91 -54.05 11.94
C ILE A 10 5.75 -54.74 13.29
N HIS A 11 5.48 -53.97 14.34
CA HIS A 11 5.30 -54.46 15.71
C HIS A 11 3.83 -54.32 16.13
N THR A 12 2.97 -55.18 15.61
CA THR A 12 1.49 -55.05 15.69
C THR A 12 0.93 -54.96 17.11
N LYS A 13 1.68 -55.42 18.13
CA LYS A 13 1.32 -55.30 19.55
C LYS A 13 1.62 -53.92 20.17
N TYR A 14 2.33 -53.05 19.46
CA TYR A 14 2.81 -51.77 19.99
C TYR A 14 2.15 -50.60 19.27
N LEU A 15 1.72 -49.62 20.06
CA LEU A 15 1.17 -48.36 19.55
C LEU A 15 2.27 -47.44 19.05
N VAL A 16 1.96 -46.73 17.97
CA VAL A 16 2.78 -45.65 17.44
C VAL A 16 2.45 -44.38 18.22
N ASN A 17 3.29 -44.07 19.20
CA ASN A 17 3.07 -42.96 20.12
C ASN A 17 4.26 -41.98 20.20
N ASN A 18 5.31 -42.19 19.40
CA ASN A 18 6.47 -41.34 19.34
C ASN A 18 6.64 -40.76 17.92
N ILE A 19 7.01 -39.49 17.85
CA ILE A 19 7.17 -38.72 16.63
C ILE A 19 8.60 -38.21 16.58
N CYS A 20 9.33 -38.56 15.51
CA CYS A 20 10.68 -38.08 15.26
C CYS A 20 10.63 -36.68 14.63
N ILE A 21 11.35 -35.73 15.23
CA ILE A 21 11.49 -34.35 14.77
C ILE A 21 12.79 -34.09 14.00
N ASP A 22 13.62 -35.11 13.74
CA ASP A 22 14.83 -34.96 12.91
C ASP A 22 14.44 -34.48 11.50
N PRO A 23 14.92 -33.32 11.02
CA PRO A 23 14.58 -32.81 9.70
C PRO A 23 14.90 -33.76 8.54
N ASN A 24 15.83 -34.71 8.69
CA ASN A 24 16.25 -35.62 7.63
C ASN A 24 15.44 -36.92 7.59
N ASP A 25 14.54 -37.16 8.56
CA ASP A 25 13.78 -38.39 8.63
C ASP A 25 12.55 -38.37 7.70
N LEU A 26 12.45 -39.39 6.83
CA LEU A 26 11.36 -39.60 5.89
C LEU A 26 10.14 -40.25 6.58
N LYS A 27 10.32 -41.00 7.67
CA LYS A 27 9.24 -41.67 8.39
C LYS A 27 9.10 -41.08 9.78
N ARG A 28 8.09 -40.25 10.03
CA ARG A 28 8.04 -39.47 11.29
C ARG A 28 7.48 -40.21 12.50
N LYS A 29 6.83 -41.36 12.33
CA LYS A 29 6.02 -41.99 13.39
C LYS A 29 6.57 -43.37 13.78
N TYR A 30 6.83 -43.56 15.07
CA TYR A 30 7.46 -44.74 15.61
C TYR A 30 6.70 -45.29 16.83
N CYS A 31 6.70 -46.62 16.97
CA CYS A 31 6.49 -47.24 18.28
C CYS A 31 7.82 -47.31 19.04
N LYS A 32 7.78 -47.59 20.35
CA LYS A 32 8.99 -47.68 21.18
C LYS A 32 10.07 -48.61 20.63
N ILE A 33 9.69 -49.73 20.01
CA ILE A 33 10.65 -50.67 19.42
C ILE A 33 11.27 -50.08 18.15
N CYS A 34 10.46 -49.54 17.22
CA CYS A 34 10.99 -48.93 16.02
C CYS A 34 11.81 -47.67 16.33
N GLN A 35 11.51 -46.95 17.40
CA GLN A 35 12.34 -45.84 17.90
C GLN A 35 13.73 -46.34 18.29
N PHE A 36 13.82 -47.45 19.03
CA PHE A 36 15.12 -48.00 19.43
C PHE A 36 15.99 -48.40 18.22
N TYR A 37 15.37 -48.96 17.19
CA TYR A 37 16.06 -49.33 15.96
C TYR A 37 16.32 -48.15 15.00
N HIS A 38 15.58 -47.07 15.16
CA HIS A 38 15.85 -45.82 14.47
C HIS A 38 16.99 -45.15 15.21
N ASN A 39 18.21 -45.29 14.70
CA ASN A 39 19.46 -44.79 15.29
C ASN A 39 19.55 -43.24 15.43
N ALA A 40 18.42 -42.54 15.49
CA ALA A 40 18.34 -41.13 15.81
C ALA A 40 18.54 -40.88 17.31
N ASP A 41 18.96 -39.67 17.65
CA ASP A 41 19.14 -39.25 19.04
C ASP A 41 17.79 -39.34 19.78
N PRO A 42 17.71 -39.99 20.96
CA PRO A 42 16.49 -40.07 21.75
C PRO A 42 15.82 -38.72 22.01
N SER A 43 16.58 -37.62 22.07
CA SER A 43 16.07 -36.26 22.22
C SER A 43 15.27 -35.74 21.02
N GLN A 44 15.40 -36.40 19.86
CA GLN A 44 14.66 -36.10 18.64
C GLN A 44 13.30 -36.80 18.57
N PHE A 45 12.90 -37.54 19.61
CA PHE A 45 11.58 -38.16 19.68
C PHE A 45 10.72 -37.47 20.73
N LEU A 46 9.53 -37.08 20.32
CA LEU A 46 8.50 -36.56 21.21
C LEU A 46 7.36 -37.57 21.27
N SER A 47 6.73 -37.71 22.43
CA SER A 47 5.44 -38.40 22.45
C SER A 47 4.43 -37.66 21.58
N SER A 48 3.42 -38.36 21.07
CA SER A 48 2.33 -37.75 20.29
C SER A 48 1.66 -36.60 21.04
N PHE A 49 1.58 -36.69 22.37
CA PHE A 49 1.05 -35.63 23.23
C PHE A 49 1.98 -34.42 23.28
N GLU A 50 3.29 -34.61 23.54
CA GLU A 50 4.26 -33.51 23.58
C GLU A 50 4.43 -32.83 22.22
N PHE A 51 4.34 -33.59 21.12
CA PHE A 51 4.35 -33.03 19.78
C PHE A 51 3.12 -32.15 19.53
N GLN A 52 1.93 -32.57 19.98
CA GLN A 52 0.73 -31.75 19.90
C GLN A 52 0.86 -30.48 20.74
N GLU A 53 1.26 -30.60 21.99
CA GLU A 53 1.40 -29.46 22.91
C GLU A 53 2.47 -28.47 22.45
N LYS A 54 3.64 -28.94 22.01
CA LYS A 54 4.73 -28.04 21.62
C LYS A 54 4.57 -27.51 20.20
N TYR A 55 4.48 -28.41 19.22
CA TYR A 55 4.59 -28.01 17.81
C TYR A 55 3.26 -27.49 17.24
N ILE A 56 2.12 -28.12 17.56
CA ILE A 56 0.84 -27.66 17.01
C ILE A 56 0.42 -26.34 17.64
N ILE A 57 0.63 -26.14 18.95
CA ILE A 57 0.35 -24.87 19.62
C ILE A 57 1.30 -23.78 19.10
N GLU A 58 2.60 -24.05 18.98
CA GLU A 58 3.55 -23.07 18.42
C GLU A 58 3.19 -22.69 16.98
N LEU A 59 2.81 -23.65 16.14
CA LEU A 59 2.35 -23.38 14.77
C LEU A 59 1.06 -22.55 14.75
N ARG A 60 0.09 -22.84 15.62
CA ARG A 60 -1.12 -22.03 15.76
C ARG A 60 -0.79 -20.60 16.16
N ASN A 61 0.09 -20.41 17.14
CA ASN A 61 0.54 -19.09 17.58
C ASN A 61 1.24 -18.33 16.47
N LYS A 62 2.14 -18.99 15.71
CA LYS A 62 2.80 -18.40 14.53
C LYS A 62 1.77 -17.99 13.48
N ILE A 63 0.79 -18.84 13.17
CA ILE A 63 -0.28 -18.53 12.22
C ILE A 63 -1.11 -17.33 12.69
N GLU A 64 -1.47 -17.25 13.97
CA GLU A 64 -2.20 -16.09 14.52
C GLU A 64 -1.38 -14.81 14.46
N GLN A 65 -0.09 -14.86 14.76
CA GLN A 65 0.81 -13.73 14.63
C GLN A 65 0.88 -13.25 13.18
N TYR A 66 0.99 -14.17 12.21
CA TYR A 66 0.93 -13.84 10.79
C TYR A 66 -0.39 -13.18 10.41
N LYS A 67 -1.54 -13.70 10.88
CA LYS A 67 -2.86 -13.11 10.63
C LYS A 67 -2.94 -11.67 11.19
N LYS A 68 -2.52 -11.46 12.43
CA LYS A 68 -2.50 -10.13 13.08
C LYS A 68 -1.59 -9.16 12.34
N SER A 69 -0.39 -9.59 11.96
CA SER A 69 0.56 -8.77 11.19
C SER A 69 -0.02 -8.40 9.82
N ASN A 70 -0.65 -9.35 9.12
CA ASN A 70 -1.24 -9.10 7.81
C ASN A 70 -2.43 -8.13 7.90
N GLN A 71 -3.27 -8.28 8.92
CA GLN A 71 -4.39 -7.37 9.19
C GLN A 71 -3.90 -5.94 9.52
N SER A 72 -2.80 -5.82 10.28
CA SER A 72 -2.16 -4.52 10.54
C SER A 72 -1.57 -3.89 9.27
N ASN A 73 -1.05 -4.68 8.33
CA ASN A 73 -0.56 -4.13 7.07
C ASN A 73 -1.72 -3.67 6.18
N LEU A 74 -2.80 -4.45 6.10
CA LEU A 74 -4.02 -4.05 5.37
C LEU A 74 -4.59 -2.73 5.91
N SER A 75 -4.66 -2.55 7.23
CA SER A 75 -5.15 -1.29 7.80
C SER A 75 -4.21 -0.10 7.52
N LYS A 76 -2.89 -0.31 7.47
CA LYS A 76 -1.94 0.72 7.02
C LYS A 76 -2.20 1.10 5.56
N PHE A 77 -2.41 0.14 4.67
CA PHE A 77 -2.75 0.40 3.26
C PHE A 77 -4.07 1.17 3.12
N ASP A 78 -5.11 0.78 3.87
CA ASP A 78 -6.39 1.50 3.84
C ASP A 78 -6.25 2.95 4.32
N ASN A 79 -5.44 3.19 5.35
CA ASN A 79 -5.17 4.55 5.84
C ASN A 79 -4.41 5.39 4.82
N ILE A 80 -3.42 4.81 4.14
CA ILE A 80 -2.71 5.47 3.03
C ILE A 80 -3.71 5.79 1.91
N ARG A 81 -4.55 4.83 1.50
CA ARG A 81 -5.57 5.04 0.46
C ARG A 81 -6.51 6.19 0.79
N LYS A 82 -7.10 6.19 1.99
CA LYS A 82 -8.01 7.26 2.45
C LYS A 82 -7.33 8.63 2.48
N THR A 83 -6.08 8.67 2.93
CA THR A 83 -5.28 9.90 2.93
C THR A 83 -5.14 10.44 1.51
N LEU A 84 -4.80 9.57 0.55
CA LEU A 84 -4.66 9.95 -0.86
C LEU A 84 -5.97 10.39 -1.50
N GLU A 85 -7.07 9.66 -1.26
CA GLU A 85 -8.40 10.03 -1.73
C GLU A 85 -8.78 11.44 -1.26
N SER A 86 -8.62 11.73 0.04
CA SER A 86 -8.92 13.07 0.59
C SER A 86 -8.05 14.19 0.00
N GLN A 87 -6.78 13.91 -0.28
CA GLN A 87 -5.87 14.88 -0.90
C GLN A 87 -6.25 15.16 -2.36
N ILE A 88 -6.59 14.11 -3.12
CA ILE A 88 -7.06 14.22 -4.50
C ILE A 88 -8.34 15.05 -4.56
N GLU A 89 -9.32 14.77 -3.70
CA GLU A 89 -10.56 15.57 -3.63
C GLU A 89 -10.27 17.05 -3.34
N ARG A 90 -9.33 17.34 -2.43
CA ARG A 90 -8.94 18.72 -2.10
C ARG A 90 -8.32 19.43 -3.30
N ILE A 91 -7.47 18.73 -4.06
CA ILE A 91 -6.86 19.24 -5.28
C ILE A 91 -7.93 19.49 -6.36
N GLN A 92 -8.85 18.55 -6.56
CA GLN A 92 -9.95 18.70 -7.50
C GLN A 92 -10.82 19.93 -7.19
N LYS A 93 -11.17 20.15 -5.92
CA LYS A 93 -11.92 21.34 -5.50
C LYS A 93 -11.17 22.64 -5.83
N LYS A 94 -9.87 22.70 -5.55
CA LYS A 94 -9.04 23.86 -5.92
C LYS A 94 -9.02 24.09 -7.44
N PHE A 95 -8.89 23.03 -8.23
CA PHE A 95 -8.94 23.13 -9.70
C PHE A 95 -10.29 23.69 -10.20
N VAL A 96 -11.41 23.29 -9.61
CA VAL A 96 -12.74 23.83 -9.97
C VAL A 96 -12.81 25.33 -9.68
N GLN A 97 -12.32 25.77 -8.51
CA GLN A 97 -12.30 27.19 -8.13
C GLN A 97 -11.44 28.01 -9.09
N VAL A 98 -10.24 27.52 -9.41
CA VAL A 98 -9.33 28.16 -10.36
C VAL A 98 -9.98 28.27 -11.75
N LYS A 99 -10.67 27.22 -12.21
CA LYS A 99 -11.40 27.24 -13.48
C LYS A 99 -12.50 28.30 -13.50
N GLN A 100 -13.26 28.44 -12.41
CA GLN A 100 -14.29 29.48 -12.30
C GLN A 100 -13.68 30.89 -12.37
N HIS A 101 -12.56 31.12 -11.68
CA HIS A 101 -11.88 32.41 -11.74
C HIS A 101 -11.35 32.75 -13.14
N ILE A 102 -10.86 31.77 -13.89
CA ILE A 102 -10.46 31.98 -15.30
C ILE A 102 -11.67 32.41 -16.13
N GLN A 103 -12.81 31.73 -15.99
CA GLN A 103 -14.04 32.09 -16.71
C GLN A 103 -14.51 33.50 -16.36
N ASP A 104 -14.46 33.90 -15.09
CA ASP A 104 -14.81 35.26 -14.67
C ASP A 104 -13.88 36.31 -15.30
N ILE A 105 -12.58 36.01 -15.41
CA ILE A 105 -11.62 36.89 -16.08
C ILE A 105 -11.92 37.00 -17.57
N GLU A 106 -12.16 35.88 -18.25
CA GLU A 106 -12.53 35.85 -19.68
C GLU A 106 -13.80 36.66 -19.97
N ILE A 107 -14.83 36.52 -19.13
CA ILE A 107 -16.07 37.30 -19.23
C ILE A 107 -15.78 38.80 -19.07
N ASN A 108 -14.96 39.18 -18.07
CA ASN A 108 -14.62 40.58 -17.85
C ASN A 108 -13.85 41.17 -19.03
N LEU A 109 -12.84 40.46 -19.54
CA LEU A 109 -12.08 40.87 -20.71
C LEU A 109 -12.98 41.02 -21.95
N SER A 110 -13.87 40.06 -22.20
CA SER A 110 -14.82 40.15 -23.32
C SER A 110 -15.77 41.33 -23.18
N ASN A 111 -16.23 41.64 -21.97
CA ASN A 111 -17.06 42.83 -21.72
C ASN A 111 -16.31 44.13 -22.03
N TYR A 112 -15.02 44.20 -21.70
CA TYR A 112 -14.18 45.36 -22.05
C TYR A 112 -13.91 45.47 -23.55
N GLU A 113 -13.63 44.36 -24.23
CA GLU A 113 -13.50 44.33 -25.69
C GLU A 113 -14.79 44.81 -26.38
N ASN A 114 -15.94 44.31 -25.93
CA ASN A 114 -17.25 44.73 -26.45
C ASN A 114 -17.55 46.21 -26.18
N LEU A 115 -17.10 46.75 -25.05
CA LEU A 115 -17.20 48.19 -24.76
C LEU A 115 -16.35 49.02 -25.72
N LEU A 116 -15.14 48.55 -26.06
CA LEU A 116 -14.23 49.25 -26.96
C LEU A 116 -14.62 49.12 -28.45
N LEU A 117 -15.24 48.00 -28.85
CA LEU A 117 -15.71 47.77 -30.21
C LEU A 117 -16.97 48.56 -30.58
N LYS A 118 -17.68 49.09 -29.57
CA LYS A 118 -18.85 49.93 -29.76
C LYS A 118 -18.46 51.32 -30.28
N TYR A 119 -18.68 51.55 -31.58
CA TYR A 119 -18.62 52.88 -32.20
C TYR A 119 -19.92 53.66 -31.90
N PHE A 120 -19.99 54.29 -30.73
CA PHE A 120 -21.12 55.11 -30.32
C PHE A 120 -20.69 56.55 -29.97
N SER A 121 -21.64 57.49 -30.07
CA SER A 121 -21.48 58.85 -29.55
C SER A 121 -21.33 58.80 -28.01
N PRO A 122 -20.55 59.69 -27.37
CA PRO A 122 -20.46 59.77 -25.91
C PRO A 122 -21.82 59.80 -25.19
N ASP A 123 -22.84 60.36 -25.83
CA ASP A 123 -24.21 60.47 -25.30
C ASP A 123 -24.97 59.14 -25.22
N GLU A 124 -24.50 58.11 -25.92
CA GLU A 124 -25.12 56.78 -25.96
C GLU A 124 -24.52 55.81 -24.92
N PHE A 125 -23.44 56.23 -24.22
CA PHE A 125 -22.88 55.48 -23.11
C PHE A 125 -23.63 55.76 -21.82
N SER A 126 -23.89 54.72 -21.02
CA SER A 126 -24.32 54.93 -19.65
C SER A 126 -23.17 55.54 -18.83
N SER A 127 -23.48 56.23 -17.73
CA SER A 127 -22.45 56.76 -16.83
C SER A 127 -21.49 55.66 -16.34
N GLY A 128 -22.00 54.46 -16.08
CA GLY A 128 -21.18 53.31 -15.67
C GLY A 128 -20.28 52.75 -16.78
N ASP A 129 -20.65 52.91 -18.05
CA ASP A 129 -19.77 52.51 -19.16
C ASP A 129 -18.64 53.52 -19.37
N LEU A 130 -18.93 54.82 -19.20
CA LEU A 130 -17.93 55.88 -19.22
C LEU A 130 -16.92 55.70 -18.08
N ASP A 131 -17.38 55.41 -16.86
CA ASP A 131 -16.51 55.12 -15.71
C ASP A 131 -15.61 53.91 -15.98
N LYS A 132 -16.15 52.84 -16.57
CA LYS A 132 -15.34 51.67 -16.97
C LYS A 132 -14.30 52.01 -18.01
N ILE A 133 -14.63 52.81 -19.02
CA ILE A 133 -13.69 53.26 -20.06
C ILE A 133 -12.57 54.12 -19.43
N VAL A 134 -12.92 55.04 -18.53
CA VAL A 134 -11.95 55.84 -17.79
C VAL A 134 -11.04 54.96 -16.95
N HIS A 135 -11.59 53.99 -16.21
CA HIS A 135 -10.81 53.06 -15.39
C HIS A 135 -9.94 52.10 -16.22
N LEU A 136 -10.38 51.71 -17.43
CA LEU A 136 -9.58 50.95 -18.39
C LEU A 136 -8.41 51.78 -18.91
N LYS A 137 -8.68 53.02 -19.30
CA LYS A 137 -7.67 53.96 -19.81
C LYS A 137 -6.62 54.31 -18.73
N ASP A 138 -7.05 54.41 -17.48
CA ASP A 138 -6.17 54.62 -16.32
C ASP A 138 -5.46 53.32 -15.87
N GLY A 139 -5.66 52.19 -16.54
CA GLY A 139 -5.00 50.91 -16.26
C GLY A 139 -5.55 50.14 -15.04
N LYS A 140 -6.32 50.79 -14.16
CA LYS A 140 -6.75 50.24 -12.87
C LYS A 140 -7.52 48.91 -12.96
N GLU A 141 -8.33 48.72 -14.00
CA GLU A 141 -9.06 47.45 -14.17
C GLU A 141 -8.18 46.35 -14.76
N LEU A 142 -7.24 46.70 -15.65
CA LEU A 142 -6.29 45.76 -16.23
C LEU A 142 -5.27 45.31 -15.17
N ASP A 143 -4.81 46.22 -14.31
CA ASP A 143 -3.93 45.91 -13.18
C ASP A 143 -4.59 44.92 -12.22
N LYS A 144 -5.89 45.10 -11.90
CA LYS A 144 -6.65 44.14 -11.08
C LYS A 144 -6.76 42.77 -11.73
N VAL A 145 -6.93 42.71 -13.06
CA VAL A 145 -6.95 41.44 -13.80
C VAL A 145 -5.58 40.78 -13.74
N GLU A 146 -4.50 41.55 -13.91
CA GLU A 146 -3.12 41.03 -13.82
C GLU A 146 -2.81 40.50 -12.41
N GLU A 147 -3.21 41.21 -11.36
CA GLU A 147 -3.09 40.75 -9.96
C GLU A 147 -3.84 39.44 -9.73
N LYS A 148 -5.06 39.32 -10.27
CA LYS A 148 -5.85 38.07 -10.19
C LYS A 148 -5.15 36.93 -10.93
N LEU A 149 -4.58 37.18 -12.11
CA LEU A 149 -3.83 36.18 -12.88
C LEU A 149 -2.57 35.73 -12.12
N LYS A 150 -1.80 36.65 -11.53
CA LYS A 150 -0.65 36.33 -10.68
C LYS A 150 -1.05 35.47 -9.48
N SER A 151 -2.15 35.82 -8.83
CA SER A 151 -2.70 35.04 -7.71
C SER A 151 -3.10 33.62 -8.15
N LEU A 152 -3.77 33.48 -9.31
CA LEU A 152 -4.12 32.17 -9.86
C LEU A 152 -2.89 31.34 -10.22
N GLN A 153 -1.86 31.97 -10.77
CA GLN A 153 -0.62 31.29 -11.11
C GLN A 153 0.09 30.75 -9.85
N SER A 154 0.15 31.56 -8.78
CA SER A 154 0.65 31.09 -7.48
C SER A 154 -0.16 29.91 -6.93
N GLN A 155 -1.49 29.94 -7.07
CA GLN A 155 -2.36 28.82 -6.65
C GLN A 155 -2.09 27.56 -7.48
N PHE A 156 -1.84 27.69 -8.77
CA PHE A 156 -1.44 26.57 -9.63
C PHE A 156 -0.12 25.96 -9.20
N ASP A 157 0.89 26.79 -8.92
CA ASP A 157 2.22 26.34 -8.49
C ASP A 157 2.15 25.58 -7.15
N GLU A 158 1.31 26.03 -6.22
CA GLU A 158 1.04 25.32 -4.97
C GLU A 158 0.39 23.95 -5.21
N ILE A 159 -0.60 23.89 -6.09
CA ILE A 159 -1.30 22.65 -6.43
C ILE A 159 -0.33 21.66 -7.07
N GLN A 160 0.48 22.12 -8.02
CA GLN A 160 1.49 21.32 -8.69
C GLN A 160 2.53 20.78 -7.70
N SER A 161 3.04 21.63 -6.81
CA SER A 161 3.99 21.23 -5.77
C SER A 161 3.41 20.17 -4.83
N CYS A 162 2.15 20.34 -4.42
CA CYS A 162 1.44 19.37 -3.59
C CYS A 162 1.26 18.01 -4.30
N LEU A 163 0.92 18.04 -5.60
CA LEU A 163 0.80 16.83 -6.42
C LEU A 163 2.12 16.08 -6.52
N ILE A 164 3.22 16.78 -6.83
CA ILE A 164 4.56 16.20 -6.95
C ILE A 164 4.96 15.55 -5.62
N TYR A 165 4.82 16.27 -4.51
CA TYR A 165 5.16 15.76 -3.18
C TYR A 165 4.39 14.49 -2.83
N ASN A 166 3.08 14.46 -3.11
CA ASN A 166 2.25 13.29 -2.84
C ASN A 166 2.62 12.11 -3.76
N LEU A 167 2.87 12.34 -5.05
CA LEU A 167 3.33 11.31 -5.98
C LEU A 167 4.67 10.70 -5.54
N GLU A 168 5.62 11.53 -5.11
CA GLU A 168 6.89 11.05 -4.57
C GLU A 168 6.68 10.20 -3.31
N LYS A 169 5.82 10.65 -2.39
CA LYS A 169 5.53 9.93 -1.16
C LYS A 169 4.92 8.54 -1.44
N ILE A 170 3.98 8.46 -2.38
CA ILE A 170 3.40 7.20 -2.87
C ILE A 170 4.49 6.32 -3.46
N ASN A 171 5.32 6.86 -4.35
CA ASN A 171 6.38 6.13 -5.02
C ASN A 171 7.41 5.58 -4.03
N ARG A 172 7.77 6.34 -3.00
CA ARG A 172 8.65 5.87 -1.90
C ARG A 172 8.01 4.74 -1.11
N SER A 173 6.71 4.85 -0.77
CA SER A 173 5.99 3.78 -0.05
C SER A 173 5.92 2.50 -0.89
N LEU A 174 5.52 2.60 -2.15
CA LEU A 174 5.43 1.46 -3.07
C LEU A 174 6.79 0.81 -3.29
N ASN A 175 7.86 1.58 -3.48
CA ASN A 175 9.21 1.03 -3.65
C ASN A 175 9.73 0.36 -2.38
N PHE A 176 9.41 0.89 -1.21
CA PHE A 176 9.76 0.26 0.07
C PHE A 176 9.05 -1.09 0.21
N ASP A 177 7.74 -1.13 -0.06
CA ASP A 177 6.94 -2.35 0.04
C ASP A 177 7.33 -3.39 -1.02
N PHE A 178 7.65 -2.96 -2.25
CA PHE A 178 8.13 -3.84 -3.31
C PHE A 178 9.50 -4.43 -2.99
N LYS A 179 10.43 -3.63 -2.45
CA LYS A 179 11.73 -4.13 -1.97
C LYS A 179 11.57 -5.15 -0.84
N ILE A 180 10.63 -4.94 0.07
CA ILE A 180 10.32 -5.92 1.13
C ILE A 180 9.76 -7.21 0.55
N ALA A 181 8.84 -7.13 -0.42
CA ALA A 181 8.27 -8.30 -1.08
C ALA A 181 9.34 -9.12 -1.82
N VAL A 182 10.19 -8.46 -2.61
CA VAL A 182 11.31 -9.10 -3.33
C VAL A 182 12.30 -9.74 -2.35
N ASN A 183 12.66 -9.06 -1.25
CA ASN A 183 13.54 -9.63 -0.23
C ASN A 183 12.91 -10.86 0.44
N LYS A 184 11.60 -10.85 0.74
CA LYS A 184 10.91 -12.01 1.32
C LYS A 184 10.90 -13.21 0.38
N ASP A 185 10.69 -12.98 -0.92
CA ASP A 185 10.73 -14.04 -1.93
C ASP A 185 12.15 -14.57 -2.17
N GLU A 186 13.16 -13.71 -2.09
CA GLU A 186 14.57 -14.12 -2.17
C GLU A 186 14.97 -14.96 -0.94
N VAL A 187 14.56 -14.56 0.26
CA VAL A 187 14.74 -15.35 1.49
C VAL A 187 14.04 -16.70 1.37
N ARG A 188 12.79 -16.74 0.87
CA ARG A 188 12.06 -17.99 0.62
C ARG A 188 12.80 -18.91 -0.36
N ARG A 189 13.31 -18.37 -1.47
CA ARG A 189 14.11 -19.12 -2.44
C ARG A 189 15.38 -19.68 -1.81
N LYS A 190 16.14 -18.87 -1.06
CA LYS A 190 17.36 -19.32 -0.37
C LYS A 190 17.08 -20.42 0.65
N VAL A 191 15.99 -20.32 1.40
CA VAL A 191 15.56 -21.37 2.34
C VAL A 191 15.19 -22.66 1.60
N MET A 192 14.43 -22.55 0.51
CA MET A 192 14.09 -23.71 -0.33
C MET A 192 15.34 -24.35 -0.92
N GLU A 193 16.26 -23.59 -1.51
CA GLU A 193 17.53 -24.10 -2.04
C GLU A 193 18.40 -24.79 -0.98
N GLN A 194 18.48 -24.23 0.23
CA GLN A 194 19.20 -24.87 1.33
C GLN A 194 18.56 -26.21 1.73
N HIS A 195 17.22 -26.27 1.78
CA HIS A 195 16.51 -27.52 2.03
C HIS A 195 16.72 -28.54 0.90
N THR A 196 16.62 -28.12 -0.36
CA THR A 196 16.86 -28.99 -1.53
C THR A 196 18.29 -29.52 -1.55
N LYS A 197 19.30 -28.68 -1.29
CA LYS A 197 20.71 -29.10 -1.18
C LYS A 197 20.95 -30.09 -0.04
N LYS A 198 20.30 -29.88 1.11
CA LYS A 198 20.36 -30.85 2.22
C LYS A 198 19.77 -32.19 1.81
N ILE A 199 18.58 -32.21 1.19
CA ILE A 199 17.92 -33.44 0.73
C ILE A 199 18.81 -34.20 -0.28
N TYR A 200 19.38 -33.50 -1.28
CA TYR A 200 20.26 -34.12 -2.27
C TYR A 200 21.52 -34.74 -1.65
N LYS A 201 22.07 -34.14 -0.59
CA LYS A 201 23.26 -34.65 0.10
C LYS A 201 23.04 -35.96 0.86
N TYR A 202 21.79 -36.37 1.07
CA TYR A 202 21.42 -37.64 1.70
C TYR A 202 20.94 -38.71 0.69
N LEU A 203 20.83 -38.35 -0.59
CA LEU A 203 20.37 -39.24 -1.67
C LEU A 203 21.51 -39.70 -2.61
N VAL A 204 22.72 -39.15 -2.42
CA VAL A 204 23.96 -39.53 -3.11
C VAL A 204 24.91 -40.11 -2.07
#